data_AF-A0A6I3LZ92-F1
#
_entry.id   AF-A0A6I3LZ92-F1
#
_cell.length_a   1.000
_cell.length_b   1.000
_cell.length_c   1.000
_cell.angle_alpha   90.00
_cell.angle_beta   90.00
_cell.angle_gamma   90.00
#
_symmetry.space_group_name_H-M   'P 1'
#
loop_
_entity.id
_entity.type
_entity.pdbx_description
1 polymer ?
#
loop_
_entity_poly.entity_id
_entity_poly.type
_entity_poly.pdbx_seq_one_letter_code
_entity_poly.pdbx_strand_id
1 'polypeptide(L)'
;MHENIPQPNIELTEEEWQQALSKNYKVINNKHTHSPFIQSKNNILENLKIERNLLLTESDWTQLNDSPLTEDKKTEWKNYRQALRDLTDLNDLTSIVWPTKPSY
;
A
#
# COMPACT_ATOMS: atom_id res chain seq x y z
N MET A 1 -42.50 35.24 11.50
CA MET A 1 -42.43 34.50 10.22
C MET A 1 -40.99 34.04 10.08
N HIS A 2 -40.69 32.76 10.30
CA HIS A 2 -39.32 32.24 10.16
C HIS A 2 -39.17 31.74 8.71
N GLU A 3 -38.50 32.54 7.89
CA GLU A 3 -38.29 32.26 6.47
C GLU A 3 -37.28 31.13 6.28
N ASN A 4 -37.69 30.16 5.45
CA ASN A 4 -36.89 29.29 4.58
C ASN A 4 -35.42 29.09 4.97
N ILE A 5 -35.15 28.03 5.74
CA ILE A 5 -33.85 27.35 5.68
C ILE A 5 -33.80 26.68 4.29
N PRO A 6 -32.82 26.98 3.43
CA PRO A 6 -32.67 26.28 2.17
C PRO A 6 -32.36 24.83 2.49
N GLN A 7 -33.23 23.93 2.05
CA GLN A 7 -33.03 22.49 2.15
C GLN A 7 -32.07 22.03 1.04
N PRO A 8 -30.83 21.59 1.31
CA PRO A 8 -30.24 20.56 0.49
C PRO A 8 -30.75 19.22 1.02
N ASN A 9 -31.90 18.77 0.50
CA ASN A 9 -32.41 17.43 0.77
C ASN A 9 -31.56 16.42 0.01
N ILE A 10 -30.50 15.94 0.66
CA ILE A 10 -30.02 14.60 0.41
C ILE A 10 -30.48 13.83 1.64
N GLU A 11 -31.64 13.17 1.52
CA GLU A 11 -32.10 12.21 2.53
C GLU A 11 -31.17 11.00 2.45
N LEU A 12 -30.06 11.06 3.20
CA LEU A 12 -29.21 9.89 3.41
C LEU A 12 -29.94 8.97 4.38
N THR A 13 -30.10 7.71 4.00
CA THR A 13 -30.57 6.64 4.90
C THR A 13 -29.61 6.48 6.09
N GLU A 14 -30.06 5.89 7.21
CA GLU A 14 -29.19 5.63 8.38
C GLU A 14 -27.92 4.86 7.97
N GLU A 15 -28.05 3.95 7.02
CA GLU A 15 -26.94 3.19 6.44
C GLU A 15 -25.95 4.09 5.70
N GLU A 16 -26.44 5.07 4.93
CA GLU A 16 -25.63 6.06 4.24
C GLU A 16 -24.99 7.06 5.23
N TRP A 17 -25.65 7.38 6.34
CA TRP A 17 -25.08 8.16 7.45
C TRP A 17 -23.90 7.44 8.10
N GLN A 18 -24.06 6.14 8.39
CA GLN A 18 -22.97 5.31 8.92
C GLN A 18 -21.81 5.21 7.91
N GLN A 19 -22.11 5.12 6.61
CA GLN A 19 -21.10 5.12 5.56
C GLN A 19 -20.41 6.49 5.39
N ALA A 20 -21.13 7.60 5.54
CA ALA A 20 -20.58 8.96 5.49
C ALA A 20 -19.66 9.28 6.69
N LEU A 21 -19.93 8.66 7.85
CA LEU A 21 -19.04 8.70 9.01
C LEU A 21 -17.76 7.89 8.78
N SER A 22 -17.81 6.85 7.94
CA SER A 22 -16.61 6.17 7.48
C SER A 22 -15.86 7.08 6.50
N LYS A 23 -14.54 7.23 6.66
CA LYS A 23 -13.73 8.12 5.80
C LYS A 23 -13.83 7.78 4.30
N ASN A 24 -14.43 6.65 3.91
CA ASN A 24 -14.42 6.04 2.58
C ASN A 24 -15.60 6.43 1.67
N TYR A 25 -16.33 7.52 1.94
CA TYR A 25 -17.45 7.96 1.10
C TYR A 25 -17.43 9.48 0.93
N LYS A 26 -17.77 9.96 -0.28
CA LYS A 26 -17.87 11.39 -0.60
C LYS A 26 -19.11 11.64 -1.45
N VAL A 27 -19.73 12.79 -1.26
CA VAL A 27 -20.84 13.25 -2.11
C VAL A 27 -20.26 14.05 -3.27
N ILE A 28 -20.44 13.56 -4.50
CA ILE A 28 -20.06 14.26 -5.73
C ILE A 28 -21.34 14.39 -6.57
N ASN A 29 -21.67 15.61 -7.01
CA ASN A 29 -22.87 15.92 -7.80
C ASN A 29 -24.18 15.36 -7.20
N ASN A 30 -24.42 15.57 -5.90
CA ASN A 30 -25.61 15.13 -5.16
C ASN A 30 -25.87 13.60 -5.15
N LYS A 31 -24.88 12.77 -5.51
CA LYS A 31 -24.98 11.32 -5.43
C LYS A 31 -24.04 10.79 -4.35
N HIS A 32 -24.58 10.02 -3.39
CA HIS A 32 -23.77 9.25 -2.45
C HIS A 32 -22.96 8.24 -3.23
N THR A 33 -21.67 8.50 -3.33
CA THR A 33 -20.75 7.69 -4.10
C THR A 33 -19.79 7.07 -3.11
N HIS A 34 -19.67 5.74 -3.17
CA HIS A 34 -18.52 5.07 -2.59
C HIS A 34 -17.28 5.57 -3.33
N SER A 35 -16.71 6.65 -2.79
CA SER A 35 -15.36 7.06 -3.04
C SER A 35 -14.58 6.36 -1.94
N PRO A 36 -14.21 5.05 -2.10
CA PRO A 36 -13.26 4.46 -1.16
C PRO A 36 -12.19 5.51 -1.00
N PHE A 37 -11.77 5.82 0.22
CA PHE A 37 -10.52 6.54 0.37
C PHE A 37 -9.58 5.66 -0.43
N ILE A 38 -9.23 6.11 -1.63
CA ILE A 38 -8.18 5.50 -2.39
C ILE A 38 -7.00 5.91 -1.52
N GLN A 39 -6.75 5.12 -0.48
CA GLN A 39 -5.46 4.99 0.15
C GLN A 39 -4.60 4.64 -1.04
N SER A 40 -4.02 5.73 -1.55
CA SER A 40 -3.82 5.93 -2.97
C SER A 40 -3.11 4.72 -3.54
N LYS A 41 -3.44 4.26 -4.76
CA LYS A 41 -2.57 3.33 -5.47
C LYS A 41 -1.08 3.75 -5.34
N ASN A 42 -0.84 5.07 -5.29
CA ASN A 42 0.45 5.66 -4.97
C ASN A 42 0.91 5.43 -3.52
N ASN A 43 0.06 5.52 -2.49
CA ASN A 43 0.43 5.21 -1.12
C ASN A 43 0.81 3.73 -0.94
N ILE A 44 0.07 2.81 -1.56
CA ILE A 44 0.42 1.38 -1.56
C ILE A 44 1.77 1.19 -2.26
N LEU A 45 1.95 1.79 -3.45
CA LEU A 45 3.20 1.74 -4.19
C LEU A 45 4.39 2.35 -3.42
N GLU A 46 4.18 3.47 -2.71
CA GLU A 46 5.20 4.10 -1.90
C GLU A 46 5.58 3.22 -0.70
N ASN A 47 4.60 2.64 0.01
CA ASN A 47 4.88 1.71 1.10
C ASN A 47 5.68 0.49 0.62
N LEU A 48 5.33 -0.06 -0.54
CA LEU A 48 6.08 -1.17 -1.16
C LEU A 48 7.50 -0.79 -1.52
N LYS A 49 7.72 0.40 -2.10
CA LYS A 49 9.07 0.91 -2.38
C LYS A 49 9.87 1.07 -1.10
N ILE A 50 9.26 1.60 -0.03
CA ILE A 50 9.90 1.79 1.28
C ILE A 50 10.31 0.43 1.85
N GLU A 51 9.40 -0.54 1.89
CA GLU A 51 9.65 -1.87 2.43
C GLU A 51 10.73 -2.62 1.62
N ARG A 52 10.65 -2.56 0.28
CA ARG A 52 11.69 -3.09 -0.61
C ARG A 52 13.05 -2.45 -0.32
N ASN A 53 13.10 -1.12 -0.23
CA ASN A 53 14.35 -0.41 0.04
C ASN A 53 14.90 -0.73 1.42
N LEU A 54 14.05 -0.90 2.43
CA LEU A 54 14.44 -1.33 3.77
C LEU A 54 15.08 -2.73 3.71
N LEU A 55 14.40 -3.71 3.11
CA LEU A 55 14.90 -5.09 2.99
C LEU A 55 16.18 -5.19 2.15
N LEU A 56 16.31 -4.36 1.10
CA LEU A 56 17.56 -4.23 0.35
C LEU A 56 18.66 -3.60 1.21
N THR A 57 18.37 -2.58 2.00
CA THR A 57 19.39 -1.96 2.87
C THR A 57 19.84 -2.92 3.97
N GLU A 58 18.90 -3.63 4.60
CA GLU A 58 19.21 -4.65 5.62
C GLU A 58 20.03 -5.83 5.10
N SER A 59 19.90 -6.14 3.81
CA SER A 59 20.65 -7.22 3.16
C SER A 59 21.89 -6.73 2.41
N ASP A 60 22.21 -5.44 2.45
CA ASP A 60 23.30 -4.87 1.65
C ASP A 60 24.67 -5.38 2.10
N TRP A 61 24.86 -5.52 3.42
CA TRP A 61 26.08 -6.06 4.01
C TRP A 61 26.39 -7.50 3.57
N THR A 62 25.38 -8.26 3.13
CA THR A 62 25.56 -9.65 2.65
C THR A 62 26.25 -9.72 1.29
N GLN A 63 26.18 -8.64 0.51
CA GLN A 63 26.79 -8.55 -0.83
C GLN A 63 28.23 -8.01 -0.79
N LEU A 64 28.69 -7.54 0.37
CA LEU A 64 30.05 -7.06 0.53
C LEU A 64 31.07 -8.21 0.47
N ASN A 65 32.25 -7.94 -0.07
CA ASN A 65 33.34 -8.92 -0.11
C ASN A 65 33.76 -9.35 1.30
N ASP A 66 33.78 -8.40 2.26
CA ASP A 66 34.10 -8.64 3.67
C ASP A 66 32.96 -9.30 4.48
N SER A 67 31.86 -9.68 3.83
CA SER A 67 30.77 -10.37 4.52
C SER A 67 31.24 -11.75 5.03
N PRO A 68 30.94 -12.11 6.30
CA PRO A 68 31.30 -13.40 6.90
C PRO A 68 30.54 -14.61 6.30
N LEU A 69 29.70 -14.38 5.28
CA LEU A 69 28.89 -15.41 4.62
C LEU A 69 29.71 -16.23 3.62
N THR A 70 29.37 -17.51 3.49
CA THR A 70 29.89 -18.37 2.43
C THR A 70 29.37 -17.94 1.06
N GLU A 71 30.07 -18.36 -0.01
CA GLU A 71 29.71 -17.99 -1.39
C GLU A 71 28.31 -18.51 -1.80
N ASP A 72 27.92 -19.68 -1.29
CA ASP A 72 26.56 -20.22 -1.45
C ASP A 72 25.52 -19.29 -0.81
N LYS A 73 25.78 -18.81 0.41
CA LYS A 73 24.91 -17.86 1.10
C LYS A 73 24.85 -16.52 0.40
N LYS A 74 25.97 -15.99 -0.10
CA LYS A 74 25.99 -14.77 -0.92
C LYS A 74 25.10 -14.92 -2.16
N THR A 75 25.08 -16.09 -2.77
CA THR A 75 24.22 -16.41 -3.91
C THR A 75 22.74 -16.48 -3.53
N GLU A 76 22.38 -17.09 -2.40
CA GLU A 76 21.01 -17.07 -1.86
C GLU A 76 20.52 -15.63 -1.61
N TRP A 77 21.36 -14.81 -0.97
CA TRP A 77 21.05 -13.40 -0.72
C TRP A 77 20.94 -12.58 -2.01
N LYS A 78 21.76 -12.88 -3.02
CA LYS A 78 21.66 -12.26 -4.34
C LYS A 78 20.32 -12.57 -5.01
N ASN A 79 19.90 -13.84 -4.97
CA ASN A 79 18.59 -14.26 -5.50
C ASN A 79 17.43 -13.62 -4.75
N TYR A 80 17.51 -13.57 -3.41
CA TYR A 80 16.54 -12.87 -2.57
C TYR A 80 16.40 -11.39 -2.93
N ARG A 81 17.53 -10.68 -3.08
CA ARG A 81 17.54 -9.25 -3.48
C ARG A 81 17.01 -9.03 -4.88
N GLN A 82 17.25 -9.96 -5.80
CA GLN A 82 16.67 -9.90 -7.15
C GLN A 82 15.16 -10.05 -7.09
N ALA A 83 14.65 -11.06 -6.37
CA ALA A 83 13.22 -11.26 -6.17
C ALA A 83 12.54 -10.02 -5.58
N LEU A 84 13.16 -9.35 -4.59
CA LEU A 84 12.64 -8.08 -4.04
C LEU A 84 12.51 -6.96 -5.08
N ARG A 85 13.46 -6.86 -6.02
CA ARG A 85 13.42 -5.86 -7.08
C ARG A 85 12.33 -6.17 -8.10
N ASP A 86 12.18 -7.45 -8.43
CA ASP A 86 11.19 -7.95 -9.38
C ASP A 86 9.74 -7.72 -8.90
N LEU A 87 9.50 -7.56 -7.58
CA LEU A 87 8.19 -7.17 -7.03
C LEU A 87 7.70 -5.77 -7.45
N THR A 88 8.59 -4.93 -8.02
CA THR A 88 8.24 -3.55 -8.40
C THR A 88 7.38 -3.47 -9.67
N ASP A 89 7.46 -4.48 -10.54
CA ASP A 89 6.73 -4.52 -11.83
C ASP A 89 5.34 -5.17 -11.74
N LEU A 90 4.81 -5.38 -10.52
CA LEU A 90 3.49 -5.98 -10.33
C LEU A 90 2.37 -4.96 -10.61
N ASN A 91 1.59 -5.24 -11.65
CA ASN A 91 0.36 -4.49 -11.95
C ASN A 91 -0.69 -4.61 -10.82
N ASP A 92 -0.66 -5.72 -10.06
CA ASP A 92 -1.51 -5.99 -8.92
C ASP A 92 -0.80 -5.71 -7.59
N LEU A 93 -1.07 -4.54 -7.04
CA LEU A 93 -0.52 -4.08 -5.76
C LEU A 93 -1.25 -4.65 -4.53
N THR A 94 -2.26 -5.50 -4.74
CA THR A 94 -3.12 -6.07 -3.69
C THR A 94 -2.71 -7.47 -3.25
N SER A 95 -1.80 -8.14 -3.96
CA SER A 95 -1.32 -9.50 -3.65
C SER A 95 0.18 -9.62 -3.88
N ILE A 96 0.95 -8.85 -3.10
CA ILE A 96 2.41 -8.91 -3.14
C ILE A 96 2.89 -9.97 -2.15
N VAL A 97 3.61 -10.95 -2.68
CA VAL A 97 4.24 -12.00 -1.89
C VAL A 97 5.72 -11.64 -1.73
N TRP A 98 6.12 -11.28 -0.51
CA TRP A 98 7.52 -11.01 -0.21
C TRP A 98 8.34 -12.31 -0.19
N PRO A 99 9.55 -12.33 -0.78
CA PRO A 99 10.43 -13.49 -0.69
C PRO A 99 10.84 -13.73 0.77
N THR A 100 11.08 -15.00 1.12
CA THR A 100 11.56 -15.37 2.45
C THR A 100 13.04 -15.04 2.59
N LYS A 101 13.40 -14.33 3.67
CA LYS A 101 14.79 -13.98 3.99
C LYS A 101 15.64 -15.27 4.16
N PRO A 102 16.81 -15.38 3.51
CA PRO A 102 17.72 -16.51 3.71
C PRO A 102 18.28 -16.54 5.13
N SER A 103 18.73 -17.71 5.58
CA SER A 103 19.51 -17.80 6.82
C SER A 103 20.95 -17.32 6.58
N TYR A 104 21.54 -16.72 7.60
CA TYR A 104 22.99 -16.54 7.71
C TYR A 104 23.70 -17.89 7.90
#